data_AF-A0A954ZPI6-F1
#
_entry.id   AF-A0A954ZPI6-F1
#
_cell.length_a   1.000
_cell.length_b   1.000
_cell.length_c   1.000
_cell.angle_alpha   90.00
_cell.angle_beta   90.00
_cell.angle_gamma   90.00
#
_symmetry.space_group_name_H-M   'P 1'
#
loop_
_entity.id
_entity.type
_entity.pdbx_description
1 polymer ?
#
loop_
_entity_poly.entity_id
_entity_poly.type
_entity_poly.pdbx_seq_one_letter_code
_entity_poly.pdbx_strand_id
1 'polypeptide(L)' 'MSQLPQQPTDTSGQPRPYLRIYFKCANQYVRVYRKPEDPEYVARCPTCGMTKRFKVGRSGTAQRFFELSCR' A
#
# COMPACT_ATOMS: atom_id res chain seq x y z
N MET A 1 27.22 -13.41 4.93
CA MET A 1 26.21 -13.91 3.98
C MET A 1 24.97 -13.04 4.13
N SER A 2 24.86 -11.99 3.32
CA SER A 2 23.79 -11.00 3.43
C SER A 2 22.63 -11.43 2.53
N GLN A 3 21.54 -11.93 3.13
CA GLN A 3 20.34 -12.30 2.40
C GLN A 3 19.66 -11.02 1.87
N LEU A 4 19.60 -10.88 0.55
CA LEU A 4 18.73 -9.89 -0.11
C LEU A 4 17.27 -10.18 0.28
N PRO A 5 16.44 -9.14 0.51
CA PRO A 5 15.02 -9.34 0.75
C PRO A 5 14.36 -9.92 -0.51
N GLN A 6 13.92 -11.17 -0.43
CA GLN A 6 13.22 -11.85 -1.51
C GLN A 6 11.85 -11.19 -1.71
N GLN A 7 11.66 -10.51 -2.84
CA GLN A 7 10.35 -10.02 -3.26
C GLN A 7 9.49 -11.21 -3.74
N PRO A 8 8.32 -11.47 -3.15
CA PRO A 8 7.48 -12.58 -3.60
C PRO A 8 6.88 -12.27 -4.98
N THR A 9 7.41 -12.93 -6.00
CA THR A 9 6.87 -13.00 -7.36
C THR A 9 5.57 -13.80 -7.34
N ASP A 10 4.42 -13.13 -7.37
CA ASP A 10 3.13 -13.80 -7.56
C ASP A 10 3.10 -14.39 -8.96
N THR A 11 2.97 -15.71 -9.01
CA THR A 11 2.92 -16.49 -10.24
C THR A 11 1.45 -16.69 -10.61
N SER A 12 0.76 -15.59 -10.90
CA SER A 12 -0.56 -15.60 -11.50
C SER A 12 -0.66 -14.35 -12.37
N GLY A 13 -0.89 -14.50 -13.68
CA GLY A 13 -0.78 -13.43 -14.68
C GLY A 13 -1.76 -12.26 -14.54
N GLN A 14 -2.41 -12.09 -13.39
CA GLN A 14 -3.26 -10.93 -13.09
C GLN A 14 -2.49 -9.89 -12.25
N PRO A 15 -2.52 -8.61 -12.64
CA PRO A 15 -1.84 -7.56 -11.90
C PRO A 15 -2.42 -7.44 -10.48
N ARG A 16 -1.57 -7.63 -9.46
CA ARG A 16 -1.95 -7.46 -8.05
C ARG A 16 -2.57 -6.07 -7.82
N PRO A 17 -3.74 -5.97 -7.16
CA PRO A 17 -4.37 -4.68 -6.92
C PRO A 17 -3.50 -3.85 -5.96
N TYR A 18 -3.34 -2.58 -6.29
CA TYR A 18 -2.56 -1.62 -5.52
C TYR A 18 -3.28 -0.27 -5.39
N LEU A 19 -2.99 0.42 -4.29
CA LEU A 19 -3.34 1.82 -4.07
C LEU A 19 -2.09 2.70 -4.25
N ARG A 20 -2.25 3.88 -4.84
CA ARG A 20 -1.25 4.94 -4.80
C ARG A 20 -1.59 5.89 -3.68
N ILE A 21 -0.66 6.06 -2.76
CA ILE A 21 -0.83 6.94 -1.62
C ILE A 21 0.24 8.02 -1.68
N TYR A 22 -0.21 9.26 -1.86
CA TYR A 22 0.64 10.43 -1.73
C TYR A 22 0.78 10.79 -0.26
N PHE A 23 2.00 10.70 0.23
CA PHE A 23 2.33 11.10 1.58
C PHE A 23 2.85 12.53 1.57
N LYS A 24 2.06 13.49 2.07
CA LYS A 24 2.47 14.89 2.20
C LYS A 24 3.70 15.06 3.12
N CYS A 25 3.86 14.19 4.13
CA CYS A 25 5.07 14.15 4.99
C CYS A 25 6.36 13.99 4.19
N ALA A 26 6.34 13.04 3.25
CA ALA A 26 7.50 12.57 2.51
C ALA A 26 7.59 13.21 1.12
N ASN A 27 6.56 13.99 0.73
CA ASN A 27 6.36 14.51 -0.63
C ASN A 27 6.53 13.41 -1.70
N GLN A 28 6.04 12.20 -1.41
CA GLN A 28 6.29 11.00 -2.20
C GLN A 28 5.04 10.15 -2.39
N TYR A 29 4.89 9.56 -3.57
CA TYR A 29 3.91 8.51 -3.85
C TYR A 29 4.44 7.13 -3.47
N VAL A 30 3.68 6.42 -2.65
CA VAL A 30 3.94 5.03 -2.27
C VAL A 30 2.88 4.13 -2.91
N ARG A 31 3.32 3.02 -3.49
CA ARG A 31 2.42 1.96 -3.97
C ARG A 31 2.20 0.95 -2.86
N VAL A 32 0.95 0.78 -2.48
CA VAL A 32 0.52 -0.12 -1.41
C VAL A 32 -0.21 -1.28 -2.05
N TYR A 33 0.38 -2.45 -2.03
CA TYR A 33 -0.25 -3.67 -2.52
C TYR A 33 -1.12 -4.27 -1.43
N ARG A 34 -2.27 -4.80 -1.82
CA ARG A 34 -3.08 -5.62 -0.92
C ARG A 34 -2.49 -7.03 -0.86
N LYS A 35 -2.41 -7.59 0.34
CA LYS A 35 -2.08 -9.01 0.51
C LYS A 35 -3.30 -9.85 0.11
N PRO A 36 -3.15 -10.99 -0.57
CA PRO A 36 -4.27 -11.83 -0.97
C PRO A 36 -5.17 -12.23 0.20
N GLU A 37 -4.57 -12.47 1.36
CA GLU A 37 -5.22 -12.94 2.58
C GLU A 37 -5.90 -11.81 3.37
N ASP A 38 -5.41 -10.56 3.26
CA ASP A 38 -5.94 -9.43 4.02
C ASP A 38 -6.99 -8.66 3.20
N PRO A 39 -8.17 -8.35 3.75
CA PRO A 39 -9.14 -7.45 3.14
C PRO A 39 -8.77 -5.96 3.34
N GLU A 40 -7.50 -5.64 3.53
CA GLU A 40 -7.03 -4.29 3.86
C GLU A 40 -5.74 -3.94 3.10
N TYR A 41 -5.58 -2.66 2.77
CA TYR A 41 -4.30 -2.10 2.34
C TYR A 41 -3.61 -1.43 3.52
N VAL A 42 -2.33 -1.74 3.74
CA VAL A 42 -1.55 -1.14 4.83
C VAL A 42 -0.49 -0.22 4.24
N ALA A 43 -0.75 1.09 4.34
CA ALA A 43 0.16 2.13 3.88
C ALA A 43 1.07 2.59 5.01
N ARG A 44 2.35 2.82 4.72
CA ARG A 44 3.32 3.34 5.70
C ARG A 44 4.09 4.53 5.10
N CYS A 45 4.15 5.68 5.79
CA CYS A 45 5.00 6.81 5.37
C CYS A 45 6.47 6.38 5.53
N PRO A 46 7.32 6.51 4.49
CA PRO A 46 8.72 6.13 4.57
C PRO A 46 9.54 7.06 5.49
N THR A 47 9.07 8.29 5.72
CA THR A 47 9.78 9.30 6.54
C THR A 47 9.42 9.22 8.02
N CYS A 48 8.13 9.28 8.37
CA CYS A 48 7.70 9.31 9.78
C CYS A 48 7.25 7.94 10.32
N GLY A 49 7.10 6.93 9.45
CA GLY A 49 6.64 5.60 9.85
C GLY A 49 5.13 5.49 10.14
N MET A 50 4.35 6.56 9.95
CA MET A 50 2.90 6.54 10.14
C MET A 50 2.27 5.42 9.31
N THR A 51 1.47 4.57 9.96
CA THR A 51 0.76 3.47 9.32
C THR A 51 -0.73 3.80 9.20
N LYS A 52 -1.30 3.67 8.00
CA LYS A 52 -2.74 3.81 7.73
C LYS A 52 -3.27 2.55 7.07
N ARG A 53 -4.44 2.10 7.55
CA ARG A 53 -5.13 0.90 7.07
C ARG A 53 -6.36 1.30 6.28
N PHE A 54 -6.52 0.77 5.08
CA PHE A 54 -7.67 1.01 4.21
C PHE A 54 -8.42 -0.31 4.05
N LYS A 55 -9.60 -0.40 4.65
CA LYS A 55 -10.44 -1.61 4.56
C LYS A 55 -11.15 -1.66 3.21
N VAL A 56 -11.24 -2.86 2.63
CA VAL A 56 -12.01 -3.12 1.42
C VAL A 56 -13.35 -3.72 1.83
N GLY A 57 -14.45 -3.03 1.52
CA GLY A 57 -15.80 -3.47 1.85
C GLY A 57 -16.82 -2.99 0.82
N ARG A 58 -18.07 -3.43 0.94
CA ARG A 58 -19.16 -3.10 0.00
C ARG A 58 -19.43 -1.59 -0.09
N SER A 59 -19.27 -0.87 1.02
CA SER A 59 -19.39 0.60 1.08
C SER A 59 -18.07 1.32 0.76
N GLY A 60 -17.13 0.63 0.12
CA GLY A 60 -15.85 1.19 -0.28
C GLY A 60 -15.96 2.13 -1.48
N THR A 61 -14.81 2.61 -1.93
CA THR A 61 -14.70 3.42 -3.14
C THR A 61 -13.88 2.70 -4.20
N ALA A 62 -14.18 2.99 -5.47
CA ALA A 62 -13.34 2.58 -6.60
C ALA A 62 -12.07 3.44 -6.74
N GLN A 63 -11.92 4.49 -5.92
CA GLN A 63 -10.76 5.37 -5.93
C GLN A 63 -9.49 4.62 -5.52
N ARG A 64 -8.44 4.74 -6.35
CA ARG A 64 -7.13 4.10 -6.11
C ARG A 64 -6.02 5.07 -5.72
N PHE A 65 -6.33 6.35 -5.65
CA PHE A 65 -5.40 7.43 -5.33
C PHE A 65 -5.84 8.11 -4.05
N PHE A 66 -4.97 8.12 -3.06
CA PHE A 66 -5.24 8.73 -1.77
C PHE A 66 -4.12 9.69 -1.42
N GLU A 67 -4.46 10.75 -0.71
CA GLU A 67 -3.50 11.69 -0.16
C GLU A 67 -3.60 11.67 1.36
N LEU A 68 -2.45 11.55 2.03
CA LEU A 68 -2.35 11.50 3.47
C LEU A 68 -1.38 12.57 3.97
N SER A 69 -1.87 13.38 4.89
CA SER A 69 -1.04 14.21 5.76
C SER A 69 -0.68 13.39 7.00
N CYS A 70 0.62 13.24 7.28
CA CYS A 70 1.01 12.69 8.57
C CYS A 70 0.93 13.82 9.59
N ARG A 71 -0.13 13.82 10.39
CA ARG A 71 -0.27 14.63 11.59
C ARG A 71 0.15 13.83 12.81
#